data_AF-A0A968MD66-F1
#
_entry.id   AF-A0A968MD66-F1
#
_cell.length_a   1.000
_cell.length_b   1.000
_cell.length_c   1.000
_cell.angle_alpha   90.00
_cell.angle_beta   90.00
_cell.angle_gamma   90.00
#
_symmetry.space_group_name_H-M   'P 1'
#
loop_
_entity.id
_entity.type
_entity.pdbx_description
1 polymer ?
#
loop_
_entity_poly.entity_id
_entity_poly.type
_entity_poly.pdbx_seq_one_letter_code
_entity_poly.pdbx_strand_id
1 'polypeptide(L)'
;MNNMNQYESLSAQSKVWIYQASRPFTEQEVMEANHYLLQFAENWVSHNRALKSFAHIYHQQFIVLMVDETQAGASGCSIDSSVHFLQRLAAHFQMDLFDRMTFAYQ
;
A
#
# COMPACT_ATOMS: atom_id res chain seq x y z
N MET A 1 -10.15 -17.20 -5.83
CA MET A 1 -11.11 -16.46 -4.98
C MET A 1 -10.57 -15.05 -4.85
N ASN A 2 -11.25 -14.05 -5.43
CA ASN A 2 -10.79 -12.66 -5.42
C ASN A 2 -10.96 -12.08 -4.00
N ASN A 3 -9.84 -11.82 -3.33
CA ASN A 3 -9.75 -11.17 -2.01
C ASN A 3 -9.95 -9.64 -2.11
N MET A 4 -10.96 -9.17 -2.86
CA MET A 4 -11.11 -7.73 -3.16
C MET A 4 -11.51 -6.90 -1.93
N ASN A 5 -11.94 -7.52 -0.84
CA ASN A 5 -12.50 -6.85 0.35
C ASN A 5 -11.84 -7.27 1.69
N GLN A 6 -10.59 -7.75 1.70
CA GLN A 6 -9.94 -8.19 2.96
C GLN A 6 -9.85 -7.07 4.02
N TYR A 7 -9.86 -5.80 3.59
CA TYR A 7 -9.85 -4.65 4.50
C TYR A 7 -11.11 -4.53 5.37
N GLU A 8 -12.25 -5.14 5.00
CA GLU A 8 -13.48 -5.11 5.81
C GLU A 8 -13.31 -5.78 7.18
N SER A 9 -12.32 -6.66 7.30
CA SER A 9 -11.96 -7.32 8.57
C SER A 9 -11.11 -6.45 9.50
N LEU A 10 -10.62 -5.30 9.02
CA LEU A 10 -9.79 -4.37 9.79
C LEU A 10 -10.67 -3.47 10.67
N SER A 11 -10.13 -3.06 11.82
CA SER A 11 -10.76 -2.07 12.69
C SER A 11 -11.08 -0.76 11.96
N ALA A 12 -12.19 -0.10 12.31
CA ALA A 12 -12.51 1.24 11.84
C ALA A 12 -11.49 2.31 12.28
N GLN A 13 -10.64 2.00 13.25
CA GLN A 13 -9.55 2.87 13.72
C GLN A 13 -8.22 2.60 12.99
N SER A 14 -8.23 1.79 11.94
CA SER A 14 -7.02 1.47 11.17
C SER A 14 -6.39 2.74 10.60
N LYS A 15 -5.05 2.79 10.62
CA LYS A 15 -4.32 3.83 9.91
C LYS A 15 -4.31 3.52 8.43
N VAL A 16 -4.41 4.57 7.63
CA VAL A 16 -4.47 4.48 6.17
C VAL A 16 -3.44 5.44 5.58
N TRP A 17 -2.64 4.94 4.64
CA TRP A 17 -1.76 5.74 3.81
C TRP A 17 -2.16 5.56 2.36
N ILE A 18 -2.27 6.67 1.63
CA ILE A 18 -2.68 6.69 0.23
C ILE A 18 -1.59 7.38 -0.57
N TYR A 19 -1.14 6.73 -1.64
CA TYR A 19 -0.12 7.23 -2.55
C TYR A 19 -0.68 7.27 -3.97
N GLN A 20 -0.72 8.46 -4.57
CA GLN A 20 -1.16 8.66 -5.94
C GLN A 20 0.02 8.46 -6.88
N ALA A 21 -0.14 7.58 -7.88
CA ALA A 21 0.81 7.45 -8.97
C ALA A 21 0.69 8.60 -9.97
N SER A 22 1.85 9.06 -10.47
CA SER A 22 1.96 10.14 -11.45
C SER A 22 1.24 9.86 -12.77
N ARG A 23 0.97 8.59 -13.06
CA ARG A 23 0.11 8.11 -14.16
C ARG A 23 -0.71 6.90 -13.69
N PRO A 24 -1.81 6.56 -14.38
CA PRO A 24 -2.46 5.28 -14.17
C PRO A 24 -1.52 4.09 -14.47
N PHE A 25 -1.66 3.04 -13.68
CA PHE A 25 -1.16 1.70 -13.95
C PHE A 25 -1.99 1.08 -15.09
N THR A 26 -1.34 0.32 -15.96
CA THR A 26 -2.05 -0.58 -16.89
C THR A 26 -2.64 -1.78 -16.13
N GLU A 27 -3.59 -2.50 -16.72
CA GLU A 27 -4.16 -3.70 -16.09
C GLU A 27 -3.09 -4.75 -15.71
N GLN A 28 -2.06 -4.91 -16.55
CA GLN A 28 -0.94 -5.81 -16.28
C GLN A 28 -0.10 -5.33 -15.09
N GLU A 29 0.22 -4.04 -15.06
CA GLU A 29 0.96 -3.45 -13.93
C GLU A 29 0.13 -3.51 -12.64
N VAL A 30 -1.20 -3.37 -12.69
CA VAL A 30 -2.07 -3.54 -11.51
C VAL A 30 -1.98 -4.96 -10.96
N MET A 31 -2.04 -5.98 -11.81
CA MET A 31 -1.92 -7.37 -11.37
C MET A 31 -0.56 -7.64 -10.71
N GLU A 32 0.52 -7.17 -11.32
CA GLU A 32 1.88 -7.33 -10.80
C GLU A 32 2.09 -6.54 -9.50
N ALA A 33 1.70 -5.27 -9.46
CA ALA A 33 1.84 -4.43 -8.29
C ALA A 33 1.02 -4.95 -7.10
N ASN A 34 -0.22 -5.43 -7.34
CA ASN A 34 -1.02 -6.05 -6.28
C ASN A 34 -0.37 -7.33 -5.73
N HIS A 35 0.37 -8.10 -6.54
CA HIS A 35 1.15 -9.23 -6.03
C HIS A 35 2.24 -8.76 -5.07
N TYR A 36 3.02 -7.74 -5.44
CA TYR A 36 4.05 -7.18 -4.55
C TYR A 36 3.47 -6.52 -3.29
N LEU A 37 2.33 -5.84 -3.41
CA LEU A 37 1.61 -5.22 -2.29
C LEU A 37 1.11 -6.26 -1.30
N LEU A 38 0.52 -7.36 -1.79
CA LEU A 38 0.07 -8.47 -0.94
C LEU A 38 1.25 -9.08 -0.17
N GLN A 39 2.35 -9.39 -0.88
CA GLN A 39 3.56 -9.93 -0.24
C GLN A 39 4.13 -8.98 0.81
N PHE A 40 4.13 -7.67 0.54
CA PHE A 40 4.57 -6.69 1.51
C PHE A 40 3.67 -6.68 2.75
N ALA A 41 2.34 -6.62 2.58
CA ALA A 41 1.37 -6.59 3.68
C ALA A 41 1.47 -7.84 4.58
N GLU A 42 1.62 -9.02 3.99
CA GLU A 42 1.79 -10.29 4.75
C GLU A 42 3.08 -10.32 5.58
N ASN A 43 4.13 -9.63 5.11
CA ASN A 43 5.43 -9.59 5.77
C ASN A 43 5.68 -8.28 6.53
N TRP A 44 4.67 -7.42 6.66
CA TRP A 44 4.85 -6.13 7.31
C TRP A 44 4.90 -6.29 8.83
N VAL A 45 6.03 -5.92 9.43
CA VAL A 45 6.29 -6.10 10.87
C VAL A 45 6.67 -4.78 11.55
N SER A 46 6.29 -4.67 12.82
CA SER A 46 6.66 -3.58 13.73
C SER A 46 7.21 -4.18 15.02
N HIS A 47 8.46 -3.86 15.37
CA HIS A 47 9.14 -4.38 16.57
C HIS A 47 9.04 -5.92 16.68
N ASN A 48 9.27 -6.62 15.56
CA ASN A 48 9.17 -8.08 15.42
C ASN A 48 7.75 -8.67 15.59
N ARG A 49 6.71 -7.83 15.60
CA ARG A 49 5.31 -8.27 15.62
C ARG A 49 4.70 -8.05 14.24
N ALA A 50 4.03 -9.07 13.71
CA ALA A 50 3.28 -8.95 12.46
C ALA A 50 2.18 -7.89 12.61
N LEU A 51 2.06 -7.03 11.61
CA LEU A 51 0.97 -6.07 11.50
C LEU A 51 -0.20 -6.73 10.77
N LYS A 52 -1.40 -6.63 11.35
CA LYS A 52 -2.63 -6.96 10.63
C LYS A 52 -2.87 -5.84 9.62
N SER A 53 -2.52 -6.09 8.36
CA SER A 53 -2.43 -5.05 7.35
C SER A 53 -3.07 -5.46 6.02
N PHE A 54 -3.31 -4.48 5.17
CA PHE A 54 -3.85 -4.65 3.82
C PHE A 54 -3.18 -3.66 2.87
N ALA A 55 -2.97 -4.07 1.62
CA ALA A 55 -2.39 -3.22 0.59
C ALA A 55 -3.00 -3.54 -0.77
N HIS A 56 -3.47 -2.53 -1.50
CA HIS A 56 -4.12 -2.71 -2.82
C HIS A 56 -4.11 -1.43 -3.67
N ILE A 57 -4.18 -1.58 -5.00
CA ILE A 57 -4.39 -0.48 -5.94
C ILE A 57 -5.87 -0.23 -6.21
N TYR A 58 -6.31 1.01 -6.05
CA TYR A 58 -7.65 1.48 -6.41
C TYR A 58 -7.60 2.44 -7.60
N HIS A 59 -8.64 2.38 -8.43
CA HIS A 59 -8.79 3.21 -9.63
C HIS A 59 -7.58 3.21 -10.56
N GLN A 60 -6.81 2.11 -10.56
CA GLN A 60 -5.58 1.98 -11.33
C GLN A 60 -4.56 3.10 -11.05
N GLN A 61 -4.61 3.80 -9.91
CA GLN A 61 -3.73 4.95 -9.68
C GLN A 61 -3.39 5.21 -8.22
N PHE A 62 -4.20 4.71 -7.28
CA PHE A 62 -4.00 4.95 -5.85
C PHE A 62 -3.55 3.66 -5.17
N ILE A 63 -2.33 3.64 -4.67
CA ILE A 63 -1.88 2.59 -3.76
C ILE A 63 -2.39 2.95 -2.37
N VAL A 64 -3.15 2.04 -1.76
CA VAL A 64 -3.67 2.18 -0.40
C VAL A 64 -3.01 1.13 0.48
N LEU A 65 -2.39 1.58 1.57
CA LEU A 65 -1.87 0.74 2.64
C LEU A 65 -2.72 0.98 3.91
N MET A 66 -3.08 -0.09 4.61
CA MET A 66 -3.86 -0.03 5.84
C MET A 66 -3.23 -0.89 6.92
N VAL A 67 -3.25 -0.42 8.18
CA VAL A 67 -2.82 -1.20 9.35
C VAL A 67 -3.88 -1.09 10.45
N ASP A 68 -4.35 -2.24 10.90
CA ASP A 68 -5.19 -2.38 12.09
C ASP A 68 -4.31 -2.40 13.34
N GLU A 69 -4.28 -1.28 14.06
CA GLU A 69 -3.42 -1.09 15.22
C GLU A 69 -3.95 -1.72 16.52
N THR A 70 -5.05 -2.48 16.47
CA THR A 70 -5.64 -3.10 17.67
C THR A 70 -4.74 -4.15 18.34
N GLN A 71 -3.83 -4.79 17.59
CA GLN A 71 -2.89 -5.79 18.12
C GLN A 71 -1.45 -5.28 18.21
N ALA A 72 -1.01 -4.54 17.21
CA ALA A 72 0.31 -3.93 17.12
C ALA A 72 0.22 -2.67 16.24
N GLY A 73 0.78 -1.56 16.71
CA GLY A 73 0.82 -0.31 15.97
C GLY A 73 2.00 -0.24 15.01
N ALA A 74 1.84 0.54 13.94
CA ALA A 74 2.94 0.87 13.04
C ALA A 74 3.93 1.80 13.77
N SER A 75 5.17 1.36 13.94
CA SER A 75 6.27 2.19 14.44
C SER A 75 6.92 3.00 13.32
N GLY A 76 7.73 4.00 13.67
CA GLY A 76 8.53 4.78 12.69
C GLY A 76 9.32 3.88 11.73
N CYS A 77 10.07 2.91 12.25
CA CYS A 77 10.84 1.99 11.41
C CYS A 77 9.97 1.14 10.48
N SER A 78 8.76 0.75 10.92
CA SER A 78 7.83 0.00 10.07
C SER A 78 7.19 0.89 8.98
N ILE A 79 7.01 2.18 9.25
CA ILE A 79 6.54 3.14 8.25
C ILE A 79 7.67 3.45 7.25
N ASP A 80 8.91 3.56 7.71
CA ASP A 80 10.07 3.73 6.83
C ASP A 80 10.22 2.53 5.88
N SER A 81 9.97 1.32 6.37
CA SER A 81 10.02 0.11 5.53
C SER A 81 8.92 0.12 4.45
N SER A 82 7.72 0.62 4.74
CA SER A 82 6.67 0.80 3.73
C SER A 82 7.05 1.86 2.70
N VAL A 83 7.64 2.98 3.13
CA VAL A 83 8.12 4.02 2.22
C VAL A 83 9.21 3.47 1.30
N HIS A 84 10.19 2.75 1.82
CA HIS A 84 11.24 2.13 1.02
C HIS A 84 10.71 1.07 0.05
N PHE A 85 9.71 0.29 0.46
CA PHE A 85 9.02 -0.62 -0.44
C PHE A 85 8.37 0.13 -1.61
N LEU A 86 7.62 1.19 -1.33
CA LEU A 86 6.95 1.99 -2.37
C LEU A 86 7.95 2.68 -3.30
N GLN A 87 9.09 3.16 -2.79
CA GLN A 87 10.17 3.70 -3.64
C GLN A 87 10.70 2.69 -4.65
N ARG A 88 10.90 1.42 -4.23
CA ARG A 88 11.33 0.36 -5.14
C ARG A 88 10.25 0.01 -6.16
N LEU A 89 8.99 -0.05 -5.73
CA LEU A 89 7.85 -0.31 -6.59
C LEU A 89 7.69 0.79 -7.66
N ALA A 90 7.79 2.06 -7.24
CA ALA A 90 7.73 3.21 -8.13
C ALA A 90 8.86 3.19 -9.17
N ALA A 91 10.09 2.88 -8.74
CA ALA A 91 11.24 2.74 -9.64
C ALA A 91 11.06 1.60 -10.65
N HIS A 92 10.52 0.45 -10.22
CA HIS A 92 10.22 -0.70 -11.09
C HIS A 92 9.27 -0.32 -12.23
N PHE A 93 8.18 0.38 -11.92
CA PHE A 93 7.19 0.82 -12.92
C PHE A 93 7.50 2.18 -13.57
N GLN A 94 8.67 2.76 -13.28
CA GLN A 94 9.11 4.06 -13.81
C GLN A 94 8.06 5.17 -13.61
N MET A 95 7.54 5.27 -12.39
CA MET A 95 6.54 6.27 -12.00
C MET A 95 6.95 6.97 -10.70
N ASP A 96 6.22 8.02 -10.36
CA ASP A 96 6.37 8.72 -9.10
C ASP A 96 5.14 8.49 -8.21
N LEU A 97 5.34 8.33 -6.91
CA LEU A 97 4.30 8.13 -5.90
C LEU A 97 4.29 9.23 -4.80
N PHE A 98 5.22 10.19 -4.86
CA PHE A 98 5.56 11.08 -3.76
C PHE A 98 5.42 12.57 -4.11
N ASP A 99 5.28 12.91 -5.39
CA ASP A 99 4.96 14.24 -5.86
C ASP A 99 3.48 14.58 -5.59
N ARG A 100 3.29 15.44 -4.59
CA ARG A 100 1.98 15.90 -4.12
C ARG A 100 1.36 16.99 -5.00
N MET A 101 2.07 17.45 -6.03
CA MET A 101 1.59 18.51 -6.94
C MET A 101 0.92 17.95 -8.20
N THR A 102 0.77 16.62 -8.31
CA THR A 102 0.13 15.95 -9.43
C THR A 102 -1.39 15.88 -9.26
N PHE A 103 -2.16 16.13 -10.33
CA PHE A 103 -3.63 16.07 -10.33
C PHE A 103 -4.10 14.86 -11.16
N ALA A 104 -4.85 13.94 -10.52
CA ALA A 104 -5.33 12.70 -11.16
C ALA A 104 -6.70 12.83 -11.85
N TYR A 105 -7.56 13.75 -11.40
CA TYR A 105 -8.90 13.96 -11.95
C TYR A 105 -9.09 15.43 -12.35
N GLN A 106 -9.81 15.65 -13.45
CA GLN A 106 -10.19 16.96 -13.98
C GLN A 106 -11.67 16.98 -14.31
#